data_AF-A0A8R7VCX5-F1
#
_entry.id   AF-A0A8R7VCX5-F1
#
_cell.length_a   1.000
_cell.length_b   1.000
_cell.length_c   1.000
_cell.angle_alpha   90.00
_cell.angle_beta   90.00
_cell.angle_gamma   90.00
#
_symmetry.space_group_name_H-M   'P 1'
#
loop_
_entity.id
_entity.type
_entity.pdbx_description
1 polymer ?
#
loop_
_entity_poly.entity_id
_entity_poly.type
_entity_poly.pdbx_seq_one_letter_code
_entity_poly.pdbx_strand_id
1 'polypeptide(L)'
;MDFENHFEARGCGKRHWKGQQYHGPEMFGWVARVDDYRSYTPIGSWLRKYSDLKTIVDLKNEEARKTGRLEESLDKRVEAMDRNVQELEYEYNQTTQLLGKAEEDMKKLIQSHTE
;
A
#
# COMPACT_ATOMS: atom_id res chain seq x y z
N MET A 1 -3.21 -4.07 19.04
CA MET A 1 -2.96 -4.75 20.33
C MET A 1 -4.24 -5.38 20.92
N ASP A 2 -5.38 -5.19 20.26
CA ASP A 2 -6.72 -5.52 20.79
C ASP A 2 -6.88 -7.00 21.15
N PHE A 3 -6.28 -7.89 20.37
CA PHE A 3 -6.26 -9.33 20.67
C PHE A 3 -5.68 -9.62 22.06
N GLU A 4 -4.48 -9.13 22.36
CA GLU A 4 -3.83 -9.39 23.65
C GLU A 4 -4.55 -8.67 24.79
N ASN A 5 -4.99 -7.43 24.56
CA ASN A 5 -5.74 -6.65 25.54
C ASN A 5 -7.03 -7.36 25.97
N HIS A 6 -7.74 -8.00 25.03
CA HIS A 6 -8.94 -8.79 25.32
C HIS A 6 -8.69 -9.93 26.31
N PHE A 7 -7.59 -10.67 26.13
CA PHE A 7 -7.24 -11.78 27.04
C PHE A 7 -6.69 -11.27 28.37
N GLU A 8 -5.85 -10.24 28.38
CA GLU A 8 -5.35 -9.64 29.62
C GLU A 8 -6.49 -9.07 30.48
N ALA A 9 -7.48 -8.40 29.88
CA ALA A 9 -8.64 -7.85 30.59
C ALA A 9 -9.51 -8.92 31.26
N ARG A 10 -9.53 -10.14 30.71
CA ARG A 10 -10.28 -11.29 31.25
C ARG A 10 -9.48 -12.12 32.26
N GLY A 11 -8.28 -11.69 32.62
CA GLY A 11 -7.38 -12.51 33.45
C GLY A 11 -6.90 -13.78 32.76
N CYS A 12 -6.99 -13.83 31.42
CA CYS A 12 -6.62 -14.98 30.59
C CYS A 12 -5.37 -14.67 29.74
N GLY A 13 -4.59 -13.68 30.16
CA GLY A 13 -3.34 -13.28 29.51
C GLY A 13 -2.13 -14.11 29.96
N LYS A 14 -0.98 -13.87 29.33
CA LYS A 14 0.25 -14.66 29.55
C LYS A 14 0.70 -14.68 31.02
N ARG A 15 0.53 -13.56 31.73
CA ARG A 15 0.92 -13.45 33.14
C ARG A 15 0.09 -14.39 34.02
N HIS A 16 -1.20 -14.49 33.75
CA HIS A 16 -2.11 -15.37 34.46
C HIS A 16 -1.83 -16.83 34.12
N TRP A 17 -1.55 -17.13 32.85
CA TRP A 17 -1.09 -18.45 32.42
C TRP A 17 0.18 -18.90 33.15
N LYS A 18 1.19 -18.03 33.28
CA LYS A 18 2.43 -18.40 33.99
C LYS A 18 2.25 -18.54 35.51
N GLY A 19 1.26 -17.88 36.09
CA GLY A 19 1.07 -17.79 37.55
C GLY A 19 0.15 -18.85 38.16
N GLN A 20 -0.57 -19.62 37.35
CA GLN A 20 -1.52 -20.63 37.83
C GLN A 20 -0.95 -22.05 37.66
N GLN A 21 -1.18 -22.91 38.67
CA GLN A 21 -0.84 -24.34 38.56
C GLN A 21 -1.93 -25.15 37.84
N TYR A 22 -3.16 -24.67 37.87
CA TYR A 22 -4.30 -25.26 37.18
C TYR A 22 -4.94 -24.22 36.29
N HIS A 23 -5.03 -24.53 35.01
CA HIS A 23 -5.76 -23.73 34.05
C HIS A 23 -7.13 -24.38 33.88
N GLY A 24 -8.17 -23.64 34.20
CA GLY A 24 -9.55 -24.08 33.96
C GLY A 24 -9.83 -24.28 32.46
N PRO A 25 -11.11 -24.47 32.08
CA PRO A 25 -11.48 -24.67 30.68
C PRO A 25 -11.29 -23.41 29.80
N GLU A 26 -10.94 -22.27 30.39
CA GLU A 26 -10.78 -21.01 29.70
C GLU A 26 -9.59 -21.01 28.74
N MET A 27 -9.76 -20.35 27.59
CA MET A 27 -8.67 -20.10 26.65
C MET A 27 -7.81 -18.94 27.12
N PHE A 28 -6.50 -19.12 27.02
CA PHE A 28 -5.50 -18.08 27.26
C PHE A 28 -4.92 -17.59 25.93
N GLY A 29 -4.55 -16.31 25.86
CA GLY A 29 -4.06 -15.72 24.62
C GLY A 29 -3.14 -14.53 24.86
N TRP A 30 -2.09 -14.43 24.05
CA TRP A 30 -1.17 -13.29 24.03
C TRP A 30 -0.46 -13.22 22.67
N VAL A 31 0.17 -12.07 22.39
CA VAL A 31 1.02 -11.93 21.22
C VAL A 31 2.40 -12.47 21.57
N ALA A 32 2.89 -13.43 20.77
CA ALA A 32 4.19 -14.04 20.97
C ALA A 32 5.32 -13.00 20.87
N ARG A 33 6.24 -13.03 21.83
CA ARG A 33 7.40 -12.13 21.90
C ARG A 33 8.71 -12.91 21.98
N VAL A 34 9.81 -12.18 22.17
CA VAL A 34 11.17 -12.73 22.26
C VAL A 34 11.30 -13.88 23.26
N ASP A 35 10.59 -13.84 24.39
CA ASP A 35 10.66 -14.90 25.39
C ASP A 35 9.90 -16.17 24.96
N ASP A 36 8.79 -16.04 24.22
CA ASP A 36 8.12 -17.19 23.59
C ASP A 36 9.00 -17.80 22.51
N TYR A 37 9.53 -16.95 21.62
CA TYR A 37 10.37 -17.35 20.49
C TYR A 37 11.63 -18.10 20.94
N ARG A 38 12.26 -17.63 22.02
CA ARG A 38 13.48 -18.25 22.59
C ARG A 38 13.19 -19.40 23.55
N SER A 39 11.93 -19.67 23.87
CA SER A 39 11.59 -20.75 24.80
C SER A 39 11.94 -22.13 24.22
N TYR A 40 12.31 -23.07 25.10
CA TYR A 40 12.53 -24.48 24.75
C TYR A 40 11.22 -25.29 24.72
N THR A 41 10.09 -24.61 24.51
CA THR A 41 8.77 -25.24 24.43
C THR A 41 8.41 -25.58 22.98
N PRO A 42 7.38 -26.42 22.74
CA PRO A 42 6.85 -26.63 21.39
C PRO A 42 6.45 -25.32 20.68
N ILE A 43 5.92 -24.34 21.44
CA ILE A 43 5.59 -23.01 20.91
C ILE A 43 6.85 -22.32 20.38
N GLY A 44 7.92 -22.27 21.19
CA GLY A 44 9.19 -21.66 20.76
C GLY A 44 9.83 -22.37 19.57
N SER A 45 9.77 -23.71 19.54
CA SER A 45 10.25 -24.51 18.40
C SER A 45 9.48 -24.19 17.10
N TRP A 46 8.15 -24.13 17.20
CA TRP A 46 7.29 -23.79 16.07
C TRP A 46 7.56 -22.36 15.57
N LEU A 47 7.66 -21.39 16.48
CA LEU A 47 7.97 -20.00 16.12
C LEU A 47 9.31 -19.89 15.39
N ARG A 48 10.38 -20.54 15.88
CA ARG A 48 11.69 -20.50 15.20
C ARG A 48 11.70 -21.18 13.83
N LYS A 49 10.84 -22.19 13.63
CA LYS A 49 10.76 -22.91 12.36
C LYS A 49 9.99 -22.14 11.29
N TYR A 50 8.99 -21.36 11.69
CA TYR A 50 8.02 -20.77 10.75
C TYR A 50 7.93 -19.24 10.78
N SER A 51 8.70 -18.56 11.63
CA SER A 51 8.68 -17.10 11.74
C SER A 51 10.04 -16.50 12.11
N ASP A 52 10.20 -15.23 11.76
CA ASP A 52 11.34 -14.41 12.14
C ASP A 52 10.96 -13.45 13.27
N LEU A 53 11.88 -13.30 14.23
CA LEU A 53 11.72 -12.29 15.27
C LEU A 53 12.09 -10.91 14.71
N LYS A 54 11.15 -9.97 14.70
CA LYS A 54 11.35 -8.58 14.29
C LYS A 54 11.12 -7.60 15.44
N THR A 55 11.84 -6.49 15.44
CA THR A 55 11.58 -5.38 16.36
C THR A 55 10.45 -4.49 15.82
N ILE A 56 9.85 -3.67 16.69
CA ILE A 56 8.86 -2.66 16.28
C ILE A 56 9.49 -1.66 15.29
N VAL A 57 10.78 -1.37 15.44
CA VAL A 57 11.51 -0.47 14.53
C VAL A 57 11.64 -1.11 13.15
N ASP A 58 11.98 -2.40 13.07
CA ASP A 58 12.06 -3.11 11.78
C ASP A 58 10.72 -3.09 11.05
N LEU A 59 9.62 -3.31 11.78
CA LEU A 59 8.27 -3.28 11.21
C LEU A 59 7.92 -1.89 10.67
N LYS A 60 8.17 -0.83 11.45
CA LYS A 60 7.93 0.55 11.02
C LYS A 60 8.76 0.93 9.79
N ASN A 61 10.03 0.55 9.77
CA ASN A 61 10.91 0.81 8.65
C ASN A 61 10.47 0.04 7.40
N GLU A 62 10.04 -1.21 7.55
CA GLU A 62 9.53 -2.01 6.44
C GLU A 62 8.24 -1.41 5.87
N GLU A 63 7.33 -0.96 6.73
CA GLU A 63 6.10 -0.26 6.35
C GLU A 63 6.42 1.05 5.62
N ALA A 64 7.23 1.92 6.21
CA ALA A 64 7.63 3.19 5.58
C ALA A 64 8.28 2.98 4.22
N ARG A 65 9.16 1.98 4.08
CA ARG A 65 9.80 1.63 2.80
C ARG A 65 8.80 1.09 1.77
N LYS A 66 7.81 0.30 2.19
CA LYS A 66 6.75 -0.20 1.31
C LYS A 66 5.89 0.95 0.82
N THR A 67 5.49 1.86 1.71
CA THR A 67 4.72 3.06 1.39
C THR A 67 5.49 3.99 0.46
N GLY A 68 6.75 4.32 0.77
CA GLY A 68 7.55 5.21 -0.07
C GLY A 68 7.77 4.67 -1.50
N ARG A 69 7.93 3.35 -1.68
CA ARG A 69 8.00 2.75 -3.03
C ARG A 69 6.67 2.84 -3.77
N LEU A 70 5.55 2.74 -3.07
CA LEU A 70 4.24 2.89 -3.67
C LEU A 70 4.02 4.35 -4.10
N GLU A 71 4.36 5.31 -3.23
CA GLU A 71 4.32 6.74 -3.53
C GLU A 71 5.17 7.07 -4.76
N GLU A 72 6.45 6.67 -4.79
CA GLU A 72 7.33 6.88 -5.95
C GLU A 72 6.77 6.28 -7.24
N SER A 73 6.16 5.08 -7.14
CA SER A 73 5.54 4.43 -8.30
C SER A 73 4.29 5.16 -8.79
N LEU A 74 3.53 5.80 -7.89
CA LEU A 74 2.34 6.56 -8.24
C LEU A 74 2.72 7.91 -8.83
N ASP A 75 3.71 8.61 -8.26
CA ASP A 75 4.23 9.87 -8.79
C ASP A 75 4.73 9.70 -10.23
N LYS A 76 5.51 8.65 -10.50
CA LYS A 76 5.95 8.30 -11.86
C LYS A 76 4.79 8.09 -12.84
N ARG A 77 3.66 7.54 -12.37
CA ARG A 77 2.46 7.34 -13.21
C ARG A 77 1.73 8.65 -13.45
N VAL A 78 1.65 9.53 -12.46
CA VAL A 78 1.08 10.88 -12.59
C VAL A 78 1.89 11.67 -13.61
N GLU A 79 3.22 11.71 -13.46
CA GLU A 79 4.11 12.40 -14.41
C GLU A 79 4.00 11.88 -15.85
N ALA A 80 3.81 10.57 -16.03
CA ALA A 80 3.60 9.99 -17.34
C ALA A 80 2.24 10.38 -17.93
N MET A 81 1.20 10.43 -17.10
CA MET A 81 -0.14 10.86 -17.54
C MET A 81 -0.16 12.35 -17.91
N ASP A 82 0.52 13.19 -17.13
CA ASP A 82 0.63 14.63 -17.42
C ASP A 82 1.34 14.87 -18.77
N ARG A 83 2.42 14.12 -19.05
CA ARG A 83 3.10 14.16 -20.35
C ARG A 83 2.19 13.76 -21.50
N ASN A 84 1.42 12.69 -21.33
CA ASN A 84 0.47 12.24 -22.35
C ASN A 84 -0.64 13.27 -22.61
N VAL A 85 -1.13 13.96 -21.57
CA VAL A 85 -2.11 15.04 -21.74
C VAL A 85 -1.51 16.18 -22.55
N GLN A 86 -0.29 16.62 -22.22
CA GLN A 86 0.40 17.69 -22.96
C GLN A 86 0.61 17.34 -24.44
N GLU A 87 0.98 16.09 -24.73
CA GLU A 87 1.14 15.59 -26.10
C GLU A 87 -0.20 15.61 -26.86
N LEU A 88 -1.28 15.12 -26.24
CA LEU A 88 -2.61 15.15 -26.85
C LEU A 88 -3.12 16.58 -27.09
N GLU A 89 -2.89 17.50 -26.17
CA GLU A 89 -3.24 18.92 -26.34
C GLU A 89 -2.46 19.56 -27.50
N TYR A 90 -1.17 19.21 -27.64
CA TYR A 90 -0.35 19.67 -28.75
C TYR A 90 -0.88 19.18 -30.10
N GLU A 91 -1.10 17.87 -30.24
CA GLU A 91 -1.64 17.26 -31.46
C GLU A 91 -3.04 17.78 -31.81
N TYR A 92 -3.89 17.99 -30.80
CA TYR A 92 -5.21 18.60 -30.98
C TYR A 92 -5.08 20.01 -31.56
N ASN A 93 -4.25 20.86 -30.96
CA ASN A 93 -4.05 22.23 -31.42
C ASN A 93 -3.50 22.27 -32.86
N GLN A 94 -2.55 21.40 -33.21
CA GLN A 94 -2.04 21.29 -34.57
C GLN A 94 -3.16 20.90 -35.56
N THR A 95 -3.96 19.89 -35.21
CA THR A 95 -5.05 19.40 -36.04
C THR A 95 -6.11 20.49 -36.26
N THR A 96 -6.49 21.21 -35.21
CA THR A 96 -7.44 22.33 -35.29
C THR A 96 -6.93 23.46 -36.17
N GLN A 97 -5.64 23.80 -36.09
CA GLN A 97 -5.04 24.81 -36.97
C GLN A 97 -5.03 24.40 -38.44
N LEU A 98 -4.70 23.14 -38.74
CA LEU A 98 -4.74 22.61 -40.11
C LEU A 98 -6.16 22.62 -40.67
N LEU A 99 -7.14 22.22 -39.87
CA LEU A 99 -8.56 22.25 -40.24
C LEU A 99 -9.01 23.68 -40.55
N GLY A 100 -8.68 24.65 -39.67
CA GLY A 100 -9.03 26.05 -39.89
C GLY A 100 -8.45 26.63 -41.19
N LYS A 101 -7.22 26.26 -41.54
CA LYS A 101 -6.60 26.65 -42.83
C LYS A 101 -7.35 26.04 -44.01
N ALA A 102 -7.69 24.75 -43.95
CA ALA A 102 -8.42 24.07 -45.02
C ALA A 102 -9.83 24.67 -45.23
N GLU A 103 -10.51 25.05 -44.15
CA GLU A 103 -11.80 25.76 -44.22
C GLU A 103 -11.66 27.14 -44.87
N GLU A 104 -10.59 27.88 -44.56
CA GLU A 104 -10.33 29.19 -45.17
C GLU A 104 -10.02 29.07 -46.67
N ASP A 105 -9.21 28.09 -47.06
CA ASP A 105 -8.90 27.82 -48.46
C ASP A 105 -10.15 27.40 -49.25
N MET A 106 -11.02 26.58 -48.64
CA MET A 106 -12.30 26.19 -49.25
C MET A 106 -13.23 27.41 -49.45
N LYS A 107 -13.30 28.32 -48.47
CA LYS A 107 -14.08 29.57 -48.60
C LYS A 107 -13.58 30.44 -49.75
N LYS A 108 -12.26 30.61 -49.88
CA LYS A 108 -11.65 31.38 -50.97
C LYS A 108 -11.97 30.78 -52.35
N LEU A 109 -11.89 29.46 -52.48
CA LEU A 109 -12.21 28.76 -53.73
C LEU A 109 -13.68 28.95 -54.14
N ILE A 110 -14.61 28.79 -53.21
CA ILE A 110 -16.05 29.01 -53.46
C ILE A 110 -16.29 30.43 -53.94
N GLN A 111 -15.72 31.42 -53.26
CA GLN A 111 -15.89 32.84 -53.58
C GLN A 111 -15.38 33.16 -54.99
N SER A 112 -14.24 32.61 -55.40
CA SER A 112 -13.69 32.78 -56.76
C SER A 112 -14.52 32.15 -57.87
N HIS A 113 -15.37 31.16 -57.55
CA HIS A 113 -16.25 30.50 -58.52
C HIS A 113 -17.65 31.10 -58.60
N THR A 114 -18.03 31.94 -57.63
CA THR A 114 -19.35 32.60 -57.59
C THR A 114 -19.33 34.07 -58.02
N GLU A 115 -18.14 34.66 -58.20
CA GLU A 115 -17.90 35.91 -58.94
C GLU A 115 -17.72 35.66 -60.44
#